data_AF-A0A951UHR9-F1
#
_entry.id   AF-A0A951UHR9-F1
#
_cell.length_a   1.000
_cell.length_b   1.000
_cell.length_c   1.000
_cell.angle_alpha   90.00
_cell.angle_beta   90.00
_cell.angle_gamma   90.00
#
_symmetry.space_group_name_H-M   'P 1'
#
loop_
_entity.id
_entity.type
_entity.pdbx_description
1 polymer ?
#
loop_
_entity_poly.entity_id
_entity_poly.type
_entity_poly.pdbx_seq_one_letter_code
_entity_poly.pdbx_strand_id
1 'polypeptide(L)' 'MPKNIPSLKPKELIKLLEKGGCTFYREGKGDHCLYTREVDGQRRVVPIDMGAGEMSPSYVLRIFRQFGFSDEEIEFLLK' A
#
# COMPACT_ATOMS: atom_id res chain seq x y z
N MET A 1 -16.59 -4.10 -1.54
CA MET A 1 -15.68 -3.27 -0.73
C MET A 1 -15.16 -4.12 0.40
N PRO A 2 -13.83 -4.15 0.65
CA PRO A 2 -13.29 -4.85 1.79
C PRO A 2 -13.86 -4.26 3.08
N LYS A 3 -14.28 -5.12 4.00
CA LYS A 3 -14.82 -4.71 5.30
C LYS A 3 -13.68 -4.56 6.31
N ASN A 4 -13.83 -3.63 7.25
CA ASN A 4 -12.92 -3.45 8.40
C ASN A 4 -11.45 -3.15 8.04
N ILE A 5 -11.21 -2.18 7.14
CA ILE A 5 -9.84 -1.70 6.91
C ILE A 5 -9.27 -1.12 8.21
N PRO A 6 -8.13 -1.60 8.72
CA PRO A 6 -7.55 -1.09 9.95
C PRO A 6 -6.76 0.20 9.70
N SER A 7 -6.53 0.95 10.78
CA SER A 7 -5.42 1.91 10.80
C SER A 7 -4.10 1.13 10.84
N LEU A 8 -3.06 1.62 10.16
CA LEU A 8 -1.76 0.95 10.11
C LEU A 8 -0.63 1.96 10.25
N LYS A 9 0.45 1.58 10.92
CA LYS A 9 1.71 2.31 10.81
C LYS A 9 2.29 2.14 9.40
N PRO A 10 3.08 3.10 8.88
CA PRO A 10 3.68 2.98 7.53
C PRO A 10 4.43 1.67 7.32
N LYS A 11 5.18 1.21 8.34
CA LYS A 11 5.95 -0.04 8.29
C LYS A 11 5.07 -1.30 8.24
N GLU A 12 3.87 -1.26 8.83
CA GLU A 12 2.93 -2.38 8.77
C GLU A 12 2.27 -2.46 7.40
N LEU A 13 1.86 -1.31 6.85
CA LEU A 13 1.35 -1.21 5.49
C LEU A 13 2.37 -1.72 4.47
N ILE A 14 3.64 -1.32 4.56
CA ILE A 14 4.70 -1.79 3.67
C ILE A 14 4.82 -3.32 3.69
N LYS A 15 4.86 -3.94 4.87
CA LYS A 15 4.96 -5.40 4.97
C LYS A 15 3.81 -6.12 4.28
N LEU A 16 2.59 -5.57 4.36
CA LEU A 16 1.43 -6.12 3.65
C LEU A 16 1.55 -5.94 2.13
N LEU A 17 2.01 -4.77 1.69
CA LEU A 17 2.22 -4.48 0.28
C LEU A 17 3.30 -5.37 -0.33
N GLU A 18 4.40 -5.60 0.39
CA GLU A 18 5.48 -6.52 -0.02
C GLU A 18 4.98 -7.96 -0.16
N LYS A 19 4.19 -8.45 0.81
CA LYS A 19 3.50 -9.75 0.69
C LYS A 19 2.56 -9.80 -0.52
N GLY A 20 1.95 -8.67 -0.89
CA GLY A 20 1.11 -8.49 -2.07
C GLY A 20 1.88 -8.28 -3.39
N GLY A 21 3.21 -8.42 -3.39
CA GLY A 21 4.06 -8.31 -4.58
C GLY A 21 4.49 -6.88 -4.92
N CYS A 22 4.33 -5.91 -4.01
CA CYS A 22 4.93 -4.60 -4.19
C CYS A 22 6.43 -4.63 -3.84
N THR A 23 7.23 -3.82 -4.53
CA THR A 23 8.66 -3.69 -4.26
C THR A 23 9.06 -2.24 -4.06
N PHE A 24 10.05 -2.01 -3.21
CA PHE A 24 10.63 -0.67 -3.06
C PHE A 24 11.23 -0.22 -4.39
N TYR A 25 10.94 1.02 -4.78
CA TYR A 25 11.49 1.60 -6.00
C TYR A 25 12.59 2.63 -5.70
N ARG A 26 12.26 3.67 -4.92
CA ARG A 26 13.20 4.73 -4.53
C ARG A 26 12.63 5.60 -3.42
N GLU A 27 13.50 6.39 -2.80
CA GLU A 27 13.08 7.51 -1.96
C GLU A 27 12.43 8.62 -2.80
N GLY A 28 11.44 9.28 -2.21
CA GLY A 28 10.71 10.40 -2.77
C GLY A 28 11.17 11.74 -2.21
N LYS A 29 10.33 12.78 -2.38
CA LYS A 29 10.57 14.09 -1.77
C LYS A 29 10.09 14.08 -0.32
N GLY A 30 10.92 14.57 0.59
CA GLY A 30 10.63 14.55 2.02
C GLY A 30 10.54 13.12 2.54
N ASP A 31 9.62 12.87 3.46
CA ASP A 31 9.50 11.56 4.12
C ASP A 31 8.71 10.52 3.31
N HIS A 32 8.65 10.63 1.99
CA HIS A 32 7.92 9.66 1.17
C HIS A 32 8.86 8.61 0.58
N CYS A 33 8.41 7.36 0.55
CA CYS A 33 9.04 6.29 -0.21
C CYS A 33 8.12 5.86 -1.36
N LEU A 34 8.67 5.63 -2.54
CA LEU A 34 7.91 5.13 -3.69
C LEU A 34 8.07 3.62 -3.77
N TYR A 35 6.94 2.93 -3.83
CA TYR A 35 6.86 1.50 -4.08
C TYR A 35 6.20 1.26 -5.44
N THR A 36 6.42 0.06 -5.99
CA THR A 36 5.89 -0.31 -7.29
C THR A 36 5.24 -1.69 -7.28
N ARG A 37 4.27 -1.91 -8.17
CA ARG A 37 3.67 -3.21 -8.45
C ARG A 37 3.37 -3.29 -9.94
N GLU A 38 3.58 -4.44 -10.55
CA GLU A 38 3.19 -4.68 -11.93
C GLU A 38 1.85 -5.44 -11.96
N VAL A 39 0.87 -4.91 -12.69
CA VAL A 39 -0.47 -5.50 -12.84
C VAL A 39 -0.89 -5.32 -14.29
N ASP A 40 -1.28 -6.40 -14.97
CA ASP A 40 -1.69 -6.41 -16.38
C ASP A 40 -0.65 -5.77 -17.33
N GLY A 41 0.64 -6.02 -17.08
CA GLY A 41 1.75 -5.45 -17.85
C GLY A 41 1.96 -3.95 -17.63
N GLN A 42 1.26 -3.35 -16.66
CA GLN A 42 1.39 -1.95 -16.30
C GLN A 42 2.08 -1.81 -14.95
N ARG A 43 3.17 -1.04 -14.93
CA ARG A 43 3.86 -0.68 -13.70
C ARG A 43 3.14 0.46 -13.00
N ARG A 44 2.65 0.20 -11.79
CA ARG A 44 2.06 1.19 -10.89
C ARG A 44 3.11 1.65 -9.91
N VAL A 45 3.19 2.96 -9.66
CA VAL A 45 4.12 3.56 -8.71
C VAL A 45 3.34 4.44 -7.75
N VAL A 46 3.48 4.21 -6.45
CA VAL A 46 2.70 4.91 -5.43
C VAL A 46 3.63 5.41 -4.32
N PRO A 47 3.54 6.70 -3.94
CA PRO A 47 4.25 7.23 -2.78
C PRO A 47 3.52 6.84 -1.49
N ILE A 48 4.28 6.41 -0.49
CA ILE A 48 3.82 6.12 0.87
C ILE A 48 4.50 7.12 1.80
N ASP A 49 3.72 7.82 2.61
CA ASP A 49 4.22 8.76 3.61
C ASP A 49 4.83 7.98 4.79
N MET A 50 6.14 8.08 4.98
CA MET A 50 6.88 7.42 6.05
C MET A 50 6.95 8.25 7.33
N GLY A 51 6.61 9.53 7.27
CA GLY A 51 6.57 10.44 8.41
C GLY A 51 5.28 10.33 9.22
N ALA A 52 4.23 9.73 8.64
CA ALA A 52 2.97 9.50 9.33
C ALA A 52 3.13 8.55 10.52
N GLY A 53 2.64 8.95 11.71
CA GLY A 53 2.62 8.07 12.87
C GLY A 53 1.65 6.88 12.71
N GLU A 54 0.51 7.14 12.06
CA GLU A 54 -0.52 6.15 11.75
C GLU A 54 -1.29 6.58 10.50
N MET A 55 -1.61 5.63 9.63
CA MET A 55 -2.43 5.80 8.44
C MET A 55 -3.88 5.45 8.74
N SER A 56 -4.79 6.34 8.37
CA SER A 56 -6.22 6.09 8.52
C SER A 56 -6.69 4.94 7.61
N PRO A 57 -7.81 4.27 7.94
CA PRO A 57 -8.39 3.22 7.10
C PRO A 57 -8.62 3.64 5.64
N SER A 58 -9.02 4.90 5.43
CA SER A 58 -9.25 5.43 4.09
C SER A 58 -7.96 5.64 3.30
N TYR A 59 -6.85 6.00 3.97
CA TYR A 59 -5.54 6.07 3.35
C TYR A 59 -5.04 4.66 2.99
N VAL A 60 -5.13 3.71 3.92
CA VAL A 60 -4.73 2.31 3.70
C VAL A 60 -5.45 1.73 2.49
N LEU A 61 -6.78 1.86 2.43
CA LEU A 61 -7.58 1.40 1.29
C LEU A 61 -7.15 2.08 -0.02
N ARG A 62 -6.91 3.40 0.02
CA ARG A 62 -6.47 4.16 -1.16
C ARG A 62 -5.16 3.64 -1.73
N ILE A 63 -4.17 3.36 -0.87
CA ILE A 63 -2.87 2.83 -1.30
C ILE A 63 -3.05 1.48 -2.00
N PHE A 64 -3.81 0.55 -1.41
CA PHE A 64 -4.12 -0.73 -2.07
C PHE A 64 -4.77 -0.52 -3.45
N ARG A 65 -5.73 0.40 -3.59
CA ARG A 65 -6.36 0.70 -4.88
C ARG A 65 -5.40 1.30 -5.91
N GLN A 66 -4.51 2.19 -5.49
CA GLN A 66 -3.51 2.78 -6.38
C GLN A 66 -2.56 1.72 -6.94
N PHE A 67 -2.20 0.70 -6.14
CA PHE A 67 -1.46 -0.47 -6.59
C PHE A 67 -2.31 -1.49 -7.37
N GLY A 68 -3.61 -1.29 -7.49
CA GLY A 68 -4.49 -2.17 -8.26
C GLY A 68 -4.87 -3.45 -7.54
N PHE A 69 -4.87 -3.48 -6.21
CA PHE A 69 -5.35 -4.64 -5.46
C PHE A 69 -6.88 -4.79 -5.58
N SER A 70 -7.33 -6.03 -5.80
CA SER A 70 -8.74 -6.41 -5.76
C SER A 70 -9.28 -6.45 -4.33
N ASP A 71 -10.60 -6.58 -4.18
CA ASP A 71 -11.21 -6.70 -2.86
C ASP A 71 -10.74 -7.98 -2.15
N GLU A 72 -10.66 -9.09 -2.91
CA GLU A 72 -10.25 -10.40 -2.42
C GLU A 72 -8.79 -10.40 -1.97
N GLU A 73 -7.90 -9.73 -2.72
CA GLU A 73 -6.49 -9.61 -2.33
C GLU A 73 -6.34 -8.80 -1.04
N ILE A 74 -7.08 -7.69 -0.91
CA ILE A 74 -7.06 -6.85 0.29
C ILE A 74 -7.57 -7.64 1.50
N GLU A 75 -8.68 -8.36 1.34
CA GLU A 75 -9.25 -9.20 2.40
C GLU A 75 -8.31 -10.35 2.80
N PHE A 76 -7.58 -10.93 1.84
CA PHE A 76 -6.59 -11.97 2.14
C PHE A 76 -5.37 -11.42 2.88
N LEU A 77 -4.88 -10.25 2.51
CA LEU A 77 -3.71 -9.63 3.15
C LEU A 77 -4.00 -9.11 4.56
N LEU A 78 -5.25 -8.73 4.85
CA LEU A 78 -5.67 -8.18 6.15
C LEU A 78 -6.16 -9.24 7.15
N LYS A 79 -6.20 -10.52 6.77
CA LYS A 79 -6.46 -11.65 7.68
C LYS A 79 -5.20 -12.03 8.46
#